data_AF-A0A392SRE2-F1
#
_entry.id   AF-A0A392SRE2-F1
#
_cell.length_a   1.000
_cell.length_b   1.000
_cell.length_c   1.000
_cell.angle_alpha   90.00
_cell.angle_beta   90.00
_cell.angle_gamma   90.00
#
_symmetry.space_group_name_H-M   'P 1'
#
loop_
_entity.id
_entity.type
_entity.pdbx_description
1 polymer ?
#
loop_
_entity_poly.entity_id
_entity_poly.type
_entity_poly.pdbx_seq_one_letter_code
_entity_poly.pdbx_strand_id
1 'polypeptide(L)'
;RRQPKTEAALEVIVQREDETLISYLERFNKAVVEVKTEESMKLYLLDRGFRRGSDFAKAVGIEEIKTLDAFFEKAQKYVAYEEKQMAADVRRPKGQDKD
;
A
#
# COMPACT_ATOMS: atom_id res chain seq x y z
N ARG A 1 29.08 -14.36 8.22
CA ARG A 1 28.74 -12.92 8.03
C ARG A 1 27.54 -12.87 7.09
N ARG A 2 26.35 -12.46 7.54
CA ARG A 2 25.21 -12.25 6.63
C ARG A 2 25.52 -11.02 5.78
N GLN A 3 25.31 -11.09 4.47
CA GLN A 3 25.35 -9.92 3.60
C GLN A 3 24.35 -8.88 4.14
N PRO A 4 24.69 -7.59 4.21
CA PRO A 4 23.71 -6.55 4.49
C PRO A 4 22.55 -6.65 3.48
N LYS A 5 21.30 -6.50 3.92
CA LYS A 5 20.18 -6.43 2.98
C LYS A 5 20.32 -5.17 2.13
N THR A 6 20.13 -5.33 0.83
CA THR A 6 20.25 -4.26 -0.18
C THR A 6 18.87 -3.82 -0.67
N GLU A 7 18.82 -2.76 -1.47
CA GLU A 7 17.59 -2.29 -2.13
C GLU A 7 16.89 -3.38 -2.95
N ALA A 8 17.66 -4.33 -3.52
CA ALA A 8 17.10 -5.50 -4.20
C ALA A 8 16.21 -6.38 -3.30
N ALA A 9 16.44 -6.37 -1.98
CA ALA A 9 15.58 -7.07 -1.03
C ALA A 9 14.22 -6.38 -0.84
N LEU A 10 14.12 -5.09 -1.13
CA LEU A 10 12.86 -4.33 -1.12
C LEU A 10 12.13 -4.45 -2.46
N GLU A 11 12.85 -4.49 -3.59
CA GLU A 11 12.26 -4.65 -4.93
C GLU A 11 11.39 -5.90 -5.08
N VAL A 12 11.73 -6.98 -4.37
CA VAL A 12 10.96 -8.23 -4.40
C VAL A 12 9.69 -8.18 -3.54
N ILE A 13 9.50 -7.12 -2.75
CA ILE A 13 8.31 -6.93 -1.92
C ILE A 13 7.25 -6.25 -2.77
N VAL A 14 6.42 -7.08 -3.41
CA VAL A 14 5.27 -6.64 -4.19
C VAL A 14 3.97 -6.96 -3.46
N GLN A 15 2.95 -6.12 -3.66
CA GLN A 15 1.59 -6.35 -3.17
C GLN A 15 0.97 -7.52 -3.94
N ARG A 16 0.46 -8.51 -3.21
CA ARG A 16 -0.19 -9.70 -3.80
C ARG A 16 -1.62 -9.38 -4.23
N GLU A 17 -2.23 -10.30 -4.97
CA GLU A 17 -3.58 -10.10 -5.53
C GLU A 17 -4.68 -10.02 -4.46
N ASP A 18 -4.55 -10.81 -3.41
CA ASP A 18 -5.48 -10.96 -2.29
C ASP A 18 -5.06 -10.15 -1.05
N GLU A 19 -4.04 -9.31 -1.18
CA GLU A 19 -3.43 -8.64 -0.04
C GLU A 19 -3.91 -7.19 0.11
N THR A 20 -4.33 -6.87 1.34
CA THR A 20 -4.73 -5.51 1.72
C THR A 20 -3.54 -4.54 1.67
N LEU A 21 -3.83 -3.25 1.52
CA LEU A 21 -2.80 -2.21 1.57
C LEU A 21 -2.01 -2.26 2.89
N ILE A 22 -2.69 -2.47 4.04
CA ILE A 22 -2.05 -2.54 5.35
C ILE A 22 -1.04 -3.69 5.42
N SER A 23 -1.46 -4.90 5.02
CA SER A 23 -0.60 -6.09 5.08
C SER A 23 0.64 -5.95 4.19
N TYR A 24 0.49 -5.32 3.01
CA TYR A 24 1.63 -4.98 2.17
C TYR A 24 2.59 -4.00 2.85
N LEU A 25 2.07 -2.89 3.40
CA LEU A 25 2.88 -1.85 4.06
C LEU A 25 3.62 -2.41 5.28
N GLU A 26 3.01 -3.30 6.06
CA GLU A 26 3.67 -3.98 7.17
C GLU A 26 4.88 -4.80 6.73
N ARG A 27 4.74 -5.60 5.66
CA ARG A 27 5.86 -6.39 5.11
C ARG A 27 6.97 -5.49 4.57
N PHE A 28 6.61 -4.41 3.87
CA PHE A 28 7.57 -3.46 3.33
C PHE A 28 8.33 -2.74 4.45
N ASN A 29 7.62 -2.18 5.43
CA ASN A 29 8.22 -1.47 6.57
C ASN A 29 9.16 -2.38 7.37
N LYS A 30 8.78 -3.64 7.59
CA LYS A 30 9.64 -4.62 8.26
C LYS A 30 10.95 -4.89 7.50
N ALA A 31 10.93 -4.85 6.18
CA ALA A 31 12.15 -5.02 5.40
C ALA A 31 12.98 -3.73 5.33
N VAL A 32 12.33 -2.57 5.26
CA VAL A 32 13.01 -1.27 5.11
C VAL A 32 13.87 -0.91 6.32
N VAL A 33 13.49 -1.35 7.53
CA VAL A 33 14.29 -1.12 8.74
C VAL A 33 15.64 -1.86 8.72
N GLU A 34 15.77 -2.89 7.88
CA GLU A 34 17.00 -3.67 7.74
C GLU A 34 17.88 -3.21 6.56
N VAL A 35 17.42 -2.24 5.76
CA VAL A 35 18.10 -1.75 4.56
C VAL A 35 18.50 -0.29 4.74
N LYS A 36 19.81 -0.01 4.60
CA LYS A 36 20.31 1.37 4.56
C LYS A 36 20.11 1.94 3.16
N THR A 37 19.11 2.80 2.99
CA THR A 37 18.79 3.46 1.73
C THR A 37 18.14 4.83 2.00
N GLU A 38 18.20 5.71 1.01
CA GLU A 38 17.64 7.07 1.05
C GLU A 38 16.12 7.06 1.08
N GLU A 39 15.50 8.10 1.65
CA GLU A 39 14.04 8.21 1.74
C GLU A 39 13.35 8.19 0.38
N SER A 40 13.90 8.91 -0.60
CA SER A 40 13.37 8.95 -1.97
C SER A 40 13.37 7.56 -2.62
N MET A 41 14.40 6.76 -2.34
CA MET A 41 14.48 5.38 -2.83
C MET A 41 13.47 4.48 -2.12
N LYS A 42 13.26 4.64 -0.81
CA LYS A 42 12.18 3.92 -0.10
C LYS A 42 10.83 4.22 -0.71
N LEU A 43 10.54 5.50 -0.95
CA LEU A 43 9.28 5.94 -1.54
C LEU A 43 9.09 5.36 -2.95
N TYR A 44 10.14 5.42 -3.79
CA TYR A 44 10.14 4.82 -5.12
C TYR A 44 9.85 3.31 -5.09
N LEU A 45 10.54 2.56 -4.22
CA LEU A 45 10.37 1.11 -4.10
C LEU A 45 9.00 0.74 -3.54
N LEU A 46 8.46 1.55 -2.64
CA LEU A 46 7.12 1.38 -2.07
C LEU A 46 6.06 1.56 -3.16
N ASP A 47 6.14 2.63 -3.95
CA ASP A 47 5.22 2.91 -5.06
C ASP A 47 5.29 1.81 -6.14
N ARG A 48 6.50 1.42 -6.52
CA ARG A 48 6.74 0.36 -7.52
C ARG A 48 6.23 -1.01 -7.07
N GLY A 49 6.21 -1.28 -5.78
CA GLY A 49 5.76 -2.55 -5.22
C GLY A 49 4.24 -2.72 -5.24
N PHE A 50 3.44 -1.69 -5.53
CA PHE A 50 1.99 -1.86 -5.64
C PHE A 50 1.58 -2.75 -6.81
N ARG A 51 0.47 -3.48 -6.61
CA ARG A 51 -0.16 -4.22 -7.70
C ARG A 51 -0.63 -3.24 -8.76
N ARG A 52 -0.22 -3.48 -10.00
CA ARG A 52 -0.70 -2.70 -11.16
C ARG A 52 -2.21 -2.65 -11.19
N GLY A 53 -2.75 -1.44 -11.30
CA GLY A 53 -4.19 -1.21 -11.39
C GLY A 53 -4.95 -1.26 -10.07
N SER A 54 -4.27 -1.42 -8.91
CA SER A 54 -4.93 -1.20 -7.62
C SER A 54 -5.41 0.26 -7.52
N ASP A 55 -6.54 0.48 -6.86
CA ASP A 55 -7.13 1.83 -6.79
C ASP A 55 -6.24 2.78 -6.01
N PHE A 56 -5.54 2.28 -5.00
CA PHE A 56 -4.53 3.06 -4.29
C PHE A 56 -3.34 3.45 -5.19
N ALA A 57 -2.81 2.53 -6.00
CA ALA A 57 -1.73 2.86 -6.95
C ALA A 57 -2.16 3.93 -7.97
N LYS A 58 -3.42 3.86 -8.45
CA LYS A 58 -3.98 4.92 -9.30
C LYS A 58 -4.04 6.26 -8.55
N ALA A 59 -4.50 6.25 -7.29
CA ALA A 59 -4.61 7.46 -6.48
C ALA A 59 -3.25 8.12 -6.20
N VAL A 60 -2.21 7.32 -5.98
CA VAL A 60 -0.82 7.79 -5.84
C VAL A 60 -0.29 8.31 -7.18
N GLY A 61 -0.60 7.68 -8.31
CA GLY A 61 -0.16 8.14 -9.63
C GLY A 61 -0.79 9.45 -10.14
N ILE A 62 -1.93 9.87 -9.56
CA ILE A 62 -2.59 11.14 -9.94
C ILE A 62 -1.88 12.35 -9.34
N GLU A 63 -1.30 12.21 -8.15
CA GLU A 63 -0.71 13.32 -7.40
C GLU A 63 0.68 12.90 -6.93
N GLU A 64 1.71 13.60 -7.40
CA GLU A 64 3.09 13.31 -7.04
C GLU A 64 3.29 13.40 -5.51
N ILE A 65 3.60 12.26 -4.90
CA ILE A 65 3.95 12.19 -3.48
C ILE A 65 5.46 12.34 -3.34
N LYS A 66 5.90 13.31 -2.53
CA LYS A 66 7.32 13.69 -2.41
C LYS A 66 8.00 13.21 -1.13
N THR A 67 7.23 12.82 -0.12
CA THR A 67 7.74 12.41 1.20
C THR A 67 7.02 11.17 1.69
N LEU A 68 7.67 10.40 2.57
CA LEU A 68 7.01 9.24 3.19
C LEU A 68 5.83 9.67 4.06
N ASP A 69 5.90 10.83 4.72
CA ASP A 69 4.80 11.33 5.55
C ASP A 69 3.53 11.58 4.73
N ALA A 70 3.65 12.28 3.59
CA ALA A 70 2.52 12.52 2.68
C ALA A 70 1.98 11.21 2.10
N PHE A 71 2.86 10.25 1.83
CA PHE A 71 2.48 8.91 1.43
C PHE A 71 1.62 8.22 2.49
N PHE A 72 2.08 8.18 3.74
CA PHE A 72 1.38 7.49 4.83
C PHE A 72 0.07 8.19 5.21
N GLU A 73 -0.01 9.53 5.15
CA GLU A 73 -1.26 10.25 5.33
C GLU A 73 -2.32 9.83 4.30
N LYS A 74 -1.92 9.68 3.03
CA LYS A 74 -2.81 9.23 1.96
C LYS A 74 -3.22 7.77 2.15
N ALA A 75 -2.30 6.90 2.54
CA ALA A 75 -2.58 5.50 2.85
C ALA A 75 -3.60 5.37 3.99
N GLN A 76 -3.46 6.15 5.07
CA GLN A 76 -4.40 6.17 6.18
C GLN A 76 -5.81 6.59 5.74
N LYS A 77 -5.92 7.66 4.93
CA LYS A 77 -7.21 8.12 4.38
C LYS A 77 -7.86 7.04 3.50
N TYR A 78 -7.06 6.33 2.70
CA TYR A 78 -7.55 5.25 1.86
C TYR A 78 -8.05 4.06 2.67
N VAL A 79 -7.31 3.63 3.70
CA VAL A 79 -7.74 2.56 4.62
C VAL A 79 -9.06 2.92 5.29
N ALA A 80 -9.18 4.13 5.82
CA ALA A 80 -10.42 4.59 6.44
C ALA A 80 -11.60 4.61 5.45
N TYR A 81 -11.34 4.94 4.18
CA TYR A 81 -12.34 4.87 3.12
C TYR A 81 -12.78 3.42 2.85
N GLU A 82 -11.85 2.47 2.72
CA GLU A 82 -12.17 1.06 2.52
C GLU A 82 -12.96 0.48 3.70
N GLU A 83 -12.55 0.75 4.94
CA GLU A 83 -13.26 0.30 6.14
C GLU A 83 -14.70 0.84 6.17
N LYS A 84 -14.90 2.11 5.80
CA LYS A 84 -16.24 2.71 5.72
C LYS A 84 -17.09 2.07 4.64
N GLN A 85 -16.53 1.76 3.47
CA GLN A 85 -17.26 1.08 2.39
C GLN A 85 -17.65 -0.34 2.79
N MET A 86 -16.72 -1.11 3.39
CA MET A 86 -17.01 -2.45 3.88
C MET A 86 -18.13 -2.44 4.94
N ALA A 87 -18.11 -1.48 5.88
CA ALA A 87 -19.17 -1.33 6.87
C ALA A 87 -20.52 -0.96 6.24
N ALA A 88 -20.52 -0.14 5.19
CA ALA A 88 -21.73 0.23 4.45
C ALA A 88 -22.29 -0.96 3.66
N ASP A 89 -21.44 -1.75 3.01
CA ASP A 89 -21.82 -2.94 2.24
C ASP A 89 -22.41 -4.04 3.15
N VAL A 90 -21.82 -4.25 4.34
CA VAL A 90 -22.36 -5.17 5.35
C VAL A 90 -23.74 -4.73 5.84
N ARG A 91 -23.94 -3.41 5.98
CA ARG A 91 -25.22 -2.84 6.46
C ARG A 91 -26.31 -2.82 5.38
N ARG A 92 -25.95 -2.92 4.10
CA ARG A 92 -26.91 -2.96 3.00
C ARG A 92 -27.60 -4.33 2.99
N PRO A 93 -28.92 -4.43 3.25
CA PRO A 93 -29.61 -5.71 3.18
C PRO A 93 -29.53 -6.26 1.75
N LYS A 94 -29.05 -7.50 1.60
CA LYS A 94 -29.15 -8.25 0.35
C LYS A 94 -30.62 -8.55 0.07
N GLY A 95 -31.25 -7.71 -0.74
CA GLY A 95 -32.57 -7.96 -1.29
C GLY A 95 -33.48 -6.76 -1.25
N GLN A 96 -33.42 -5.94 -2.30
CA GLN A 96 -34.59 -5.34 -2.95
C GLN A 96 -34.27 -5.15 -4.44
N ASP A 97 -33.98 -6.25 -5.12
CA ASP A 97 -34.48 -6.38 -6.49
C ASP A 97 -35.90 -6.94 -6.31
N LYS A 98 -36.89 -6.05 -6.31
CA LYS A 98 -38.28 -6.42 -6.58
C LYS A 98 -38.52 -6.09 -8.05
N ASP A 99 -38.77 -7.14 -8.81
CA ASP A 99 -39.48 -7.26 -10.09
C ASP A 99 -39.66 -6.01 -10.95
#